data_AF-A0A3C1GPH0-F1
#
_entry.id   AF-A0A3C1GPH0-F1
#
_cell.length_a   1.000
_cell.length_b   1.000
_cell.length_c   1.000
_cell.angle_alpha   90.00
_cell.angle_beta   90.00
_cell.angle_gamma   90.00
#
_symmetry.space_group_name_H-M   'P 1'
#
loop_
_entity.id
_entity.type
_entity.pdbx_description
1 polymer ?
#
loop_
_entity_poly.entity_id
_entity_poly.type
_entity_poly.pdbx_seq_one_letter_code
_entity_poly.pdbx_strand_id
1 'polypeptide(L)'
;IDAVGRHRGSGMGGGNDEREQTLNQLLVEMDGFEGNEGVIVIAATNRADVLDKALLRPGRFDRQVQVGLPDIKGREQILKVHLKKLPNTISVDARALARGTPGFTGAQLANLVNEAALFAARRNKRSVDMNDFEDAKDKLYMGPERKSMVIREEERRATAYHEAGHALVAELLPGTDPVHKVTIMPRGFALGVTWQLPEHDQTSMYKSKMLNDIAILFGGRIAEEVFINQMSTGASNDFERATKMARAMVTKYGMSDALGIMVYEDDDSSQGYFGGGGRTISEATQQKVDDEVRRMLEEQYDIARELIEANQDKMHAMVDALMKWETIDRDQLQDILAGEEPRPPKIYQHNEVNLSKDREKPEGTIPPPLPAM
;
A
#
# COMPACT_ATOMS: atom_id res chain seq x y z
N ILE A 1 -20.13 14.50 -13.01
CA ILE A 1 -20.86 13.78 -14.08
C ILE A 1 -21.62 12.58 -13.52
N ASP A 2 -21.06 11.82 -12.56
CA ASP A 2 -21.66 10.57 -12.04
C ASP A 2 -23.09 10.69 -11.49
N ALA A 3 -23.43 11.80 -10.84
CA ALA A 3 -24.78 12.02 -10.31
C ALA A 3 -25.84 12.16 -11.43
N VAL A 4 -25.48 12.80 -12.54
CA VAL A 4 -26.41 13.15 -13.63
C VAL A 4 -26.30 12.21 -14.82
N GLY A 5 -25.13 11.63 -15.08
CA GLY A 5 -24.77 10.92 -16.30
C GLY A 5 -24.82 9.39 -16.25
N ARG A 6 -25.27 8.78 -15.15
CA ARG A 6 -25.48 7.32 -15.03
C ARG A 6 -26.52 6.76 -16.04
N HIS A 7 -26.39 5.50 -16.43
CA HIS A 7 -27.32 4.85 -17.36
C HIS A 7 -28.75 4.87 -16.83
N ARG A 8 -29.73 4.92 -17.75
CA ARG A 8 -31.15 4.79 -17.44
C ARG A 8 -31.39 3.42 -16.79
N GLY A 9 -31.90 3.41 -15.57
CA GLY A 9 -32.32 2.20 -14.89
C GLY A 9 -33.80 1.92 -15.17
N SER A 10 -34.19 0.66 -15.30
CA SER A 10 -35.59 0.22 -15.43
C SER A 10 -36.36 0.33 -14.09
N GLY A 11 -36.21 1.46 -13.40
CA GLY A 11 -36.77 1.72 -12.08
C GLY A 11 -38.07 2.51 -12.18
N MET A 12 -39.18 1.86 -11.85
CA MET A 12 -40.53 2.42 -11.80
C MET A 12 -40.65 3.29 -10.53
N GLY A 13 -40.23 4.55 -10.59
CA GLY A 13 -40.33 5.50 -9.47
C GLY A 13 -39.74 6.88 -9.80
N GLY A 14 -40.50 7.95 -9.51
CA GLY A 14 -40.29 9.35 -9.96
C GLY A 14 -39.02 10.09 -9.52
N GLY A 15 -37.99 9.41 -9.02
CA GLY A 15 -36.65 9.98 -8.83
C GLY A 15 -35.79 9.95 -10.10
N ASN A 16 -36.22 9.20 -11.13
CA ASN A 16 -35.52 9.13 -12.41
C ASN A 16 -35.77 10.35 -13.31
N ASP A 17 -36.94 10.99 -13.19
CA ASP A 17 -37.39 11.98 -14.17
C ASP A 17 -36.54 13.28 -14.14
N GLU A 18 -36.24 13.81 -12.95
CA GLU A 18 -35.38 15.00 -12.79
C GLU A 18 -33.96 14.77 -13.30
N ARG A 19 -33.45 13.57 -13.05
CA ARG A 19 -32.13 13.15 -13.46
C ARG A 19 -32.05 12.99 -14.98
N GLU A 20 -33.07 12.40 -15.58
CA GLU A 20 -33.19 12.26 -17.04
C GLU A 20 -33.39 13.61 -17.73
N GLN A 21 -34.20 14.50 -17.16
CA GLN A 21 -34.37 15.86 -17.69
C GLN A 21 -33.05 16.63 -17.66
N THR A 22 -32.33 16.58 -16.53
CA THR A 22 -31.01 17.22 -16.39
C THR A 22 -30.00 16.64 -17.37
N LEU A 23 -30.00 15.32 -17.57
CA LEU A 23 -29.13 14.65 -18.54
C LEU A 23 -29.47 15.07 -19.97
N ASN A 24 -30.74 15.04 -20.36
CA ASN A 24 -31.16 15.43 -21.70
C ASN A 24 -30.86 16.90 -21.99
N GLN A 25 -31.05 17.79 -21.00
CA GLN A 25 -30.66 19.20 -21.16
C GLN A 25 -29.16 19.31 -21.43
N LEU A 26 -28.32 18.61 -20.65
CA LEU A 26 -26.87 18.59 -20.88
C LEU A 26 -26.53 18.12 -22.30
N LEU A 27 -27.22 17.08 -22.81
CA LEU A 27 -26.99 16.57 -24.17
C LEU A 27 -27.40 17.58 -25.25
N VAL A 28 -28.54 18.26 -25.07
CA VAL A 28 -29.02 19.29 -26.01
C VAL A 28 -28.07 20.48 -26.05
N GLU A 29 -27.61 20.94 -24.88
CA GLU A 29 -26.64 22.03 -24.82
C GLU A 29 -25.32 21.62 -25.49
N MET A 30 -24.84 20.39 -25.27
CA MET A 30 -23.61 19.88 -25.91
C MET A 30 -23.73 19.80 -27.44
N ASP A 31 -24.88 19.36 -27.97
CA ASP A 31 -25.13 19.28 -29.41
C ASP A 31 -25.40 20.68 -30.04
N GLY A 32 -25.85 21.66 -29.24
CA GLY A 32 -26.17 23.02 -29.67
C GLY A 32 -24.95 23.93 -29.90
N PHE A 33 -23.72 23.46 -29.66
CA PHE A 33 -22.49 24.25 -29.74
C PHE A 33 -21.93 24.46 -31.16
N GLU A 34 -22.66 24.12 -32.23
CA GLU A 34 -22.19 24.25 -33.64
C GLU A 34 -21.79 25.68 -34.10
N GLY A 35 -21.79 26.69 -33.22
CA GLY A 35 -21.40 28.07 -33.54
C GLY A 35 -20.53 28.82 -32.50
N ASN A 36 -20.05 28.19 -31.42
CA ASN A 36 -19.20 28.85 -30.41
C ASN A 36 -17.78 28.28 -30.42
N GLU A 37 -16.92 28.82 -31.29
CA GLU A 37 -15.49 28.53 -31.32
C GLU A 37 -14.84 28.97 -29.99
N GLY A 38 -14.38 28.01 -29.18
CA GLY A 38 -13.54 28.28 -27.99
C GLY A 38 -13.99 27.67 -26.66
N VAL A 39 -15.10 26.93 -26.60
CA VAL A 39 -15.53 26.25 -25.37
C VAL A 39 -15.06 24.80 -25.35
N ILE A 40 -14.34 24.40 -24.28
CA ILE A 40 -13.92 23.01 -24.04
C ILE A 40 -14.62 22.52 -22.77
N VAL A 41 -15.37 21.42 -22.88
CA VAL A 41 -16.05 20.79 -21.74
C VAL A 41 -15.21 19.63 -21.22
N ILE A 42 -14.83 19.69 -19.94
CA ILE A 42 -14.06 18.63 -19.26
C ILE A 42 -14.90 18.07 -18.11
N ALA A 43 -14.92 16.75 -17.97
CA ALA A 43 -15.56 16.05 -16.87
C ALA A 43 -14.63 14.96 -16.29
N ALA A 44 -14.78 14.67 -14.99
CA ALA A 44 -14.08 13.59 -14.31
C ALA A 44 -15.09 12.61 -13.70
N THR A 45 -14.78 11.32 -13.80
CA THR A 45 -15.56 10.20 -13.25
C THR A 45 -14.62 9.11 -12.76
N ASN A 46 -15.01 8.41 -11.70
CA ASN A 46 -14.32 7.18 -11.27
C ASN A 46 -14.99 5.92 -11.85
N ARG A 47 -16.12 6.09 -12.56
CA ARG A 47 -16.99 4.99 -13.04
C ARG A 47 -17.51 5.28 -14.44
N ALA A 48 -16.64 5.16 -15.43
CA ALA A 48 -17.03 5.33 -16.83
C ALA A 48 -18.02 4.25 -17.30
N ASP A 49 -17.98 3.07 -16.68
CA ASP A 49 -18.84 1.91 -16.94
C ASP A 49 -20.33 2.19 -16.71
N VAL A 50 -20.65 3.01 -15.71
CA VAL A 50 -22.05 3.31 -15.38
C VAL A 50 -22.61 4.49 -16.14
N LEU A 51 -21.81 5.20 -16.93
CA LEU A 51 -22.28 6.38 -17.66
C LEU A 51 -23.21 5.98 -18.82
N ASP A 52 -24.16 6.86 -19.14
CA ASP A 52 -25.03 6.73 -20.30
C ASP A 52 -24.17 6.81 -21.57
N LYS A 53 -24.30 5.81 -22.44
CA LYS A 53 -23.57 5.72 -23.71
C LYS A 53 -23.80 6.93 -24.60
N ALA A 54 -24.91 7.65 -24.43
CA ALA A 54 -25.20 8.88 -25.14
C ALA A 54 -24.17 9.99 -24.85
N LEU A 55 -23.62 10.07 -23.64
CA LEU A 55 -22.58 11.05 -23.28
C LEU A 55 -21.25 10.79 -23.99
N LEU A 56 -20.97 9.53 -24.30
CA LEU A 56 -19.70 9.07 -24.88
C LEU A 56 -19.71 9.05 -26.42
N ARG A 57 -20.75 9.58 -27.05
CA ARG A 57 -20.85 9.65 -28.51
C ARG A 57 -19.99 10.79 -29.07
N PRO A 58 -19.51 10.68 -30.33
CA PRO A 58 -18.82 11.77 -31.01
C PRO A 58 -19.63 13.08 -30.97
N GLY A 59 -18.95 14.21 -30.76
CA GLY A 59 -19.57 15.53 -30.57
C GLY A 59 -19.87 15.90 -29.11
N ARG A 60 -19.69 14.97 -28.16
CA ARG A 60 -19.91 15.18 -26.72
C ARG A 60 -18.62 14.92 -25.93
N PHE A 61 -18.60 13.91 -25.06
CA PHE A 61 -17.37 13.41 -24.45
C PHE A 61 -16.74 12.33 -25.33
N ASP A 62 -16.21 12.77 -26.47
CA ASP A 62 -15.60 11.92 -27.49
C ASP A 62 -14.16 11.49 -27.15
N ARG A 63 -13.45 12.31 -26.34
CA ARG A 63 -12.10 12.02 -25.84
C ARG A 63 -12.13 11.57 -24.40
N GLN A 64 -11.67 10.33 -24.18
CA GLN A 64 -11.47 9.77 -22.85
C GLN A 64 -9.97 9.71 -22.56
N VAL A 65 -9.56 10.38 -21.48
CA VAL A 65 -8.19 10.31 -20.97
C VAL A 65 -8.24 9.59 -19.63
N GLN A 66 -7.71 8.38 -19.59
CA GLN A 66 -7.63 7.61 -18.35
C GLN A 66 -6.44 8.11 -17.53
N VAL A 67 -6.73 8.67 -16.35
CA VAL A 67 -5.70 9.06 -15.37
C VAL A 67 -5.57 7.93 -14.35
N GLY A 68 -4.56 7.09 -14.52
CA GLY A 68 -4.25 6.01 -13.59
C GLY A 68 -3.58 6.49 -12.30
N LEU A 69 -3.27 5.55 -11.42
CA LEU A 69 -2.44 5.81 -10.25
C LEU A 69 -1.00 6.17 -10.70
N PRO A 70 -0.31 7.08 -9.98
CA PRO A 70 1.05 7.45 -10.30
C PRO A 70 2.04 6.29 -10.04
N ASP A 71 3.02 6.14 -10.93
CA ASP A 71 4.19 5.27 -10.75
C ASP A 71 5.19 5.85 -9.74
N ILE A 72 6.23 5.11 -9.34
CA ILE A 72 7.26 5.61 -8.39
C ILE A 72 7.79 6.99 -8.79
N LYS A 73 8.09 7.22 -10.08
CA LYS A 73 8.61 8.51 -10.55
C LYS A 73 7.56 9.61 -10.45
N GLY A 74 6.32 9.34 -10.81
CA GLY A 74 5.18 10.24 -10.64
C GLY A 74 4.93 10.57 -9.17
N ARG A 75 4.99 9.58 -8.27
CA ARG A 75 4.88 9.79 -6.82
C ARG A 75 6.01 10.69 -6.29
N GLU A 76 7.24 10.46 -6.73
CA GLU A 76 8.40 11.31 -6.39
C GLU A 76 8.19 12.76 -6.86
N GLN A 77 7.71 12.96 -8.09
CA GLN A 77 7.43 14.30 -8.64
C GLN A 77 6.30 15.00 -7.89
N ILE A 78 5.21 14.30 -7.59
CA ILE A 78 4.09 14.81 -6.79
C ILE A 78 4.59 15.21 -5.40
N LEU A 79 5.34 14.33 -4.73
CA LEU A 79 5.94 14.64 -3.42
C LEU A 79 6.82 15.89 -3.50
N LYS A 80 7.69 16.03 -4.50
CA LYS A 80 8.52 17.23 -4.71
C LYS A 80 7.69 18.52 -4.85
N VAL A 81 6.52 18.46 -5.49
CA VAL A 81 5.61 19.61 -5.60
C VAL A 81 5.00 19.97 -4.23
N HIS A 82 4.58 18.97 -3.46
CA HIS A 82 3.97 19.19 -2.14
C HIS A 82 5.00 19.58 -1.07
N LEU A 83 6.23 19.06 -1.13
CA LEU A 83 7.32 19.41 -0.23
C LEU A 83 7.68 20.91 -0.31
N LYS A 84 7.57 21.53 -1.49
CA LYS A 84 7.78 22.99 -1.67
C LYS A 84 6.80 23.86 -0.87
N LYS A 85 5.66 23.31 -0.44
CA LYS A 85 4.68 24.02 0.39
C LYS A 85 5.08 24.06 1.86
N LEU A 86 6.03 23.23 2.29
CA LEU A 86 6.52 23.22 3.66
C LEU A 86 7.58 24.33 3.86
N PRO A 87 7.56 25.02 5.01
CA PRO A 87 8.44 26.16 5.26
C PRO A 87 9.92 25.78 5.31
N ASN A 88 10.25 24.64 5.92
CA ASN A 88 11.61 24.07 5.99
C ASN A 88 11.54 22.54 5.99
N THR A 89 12.35 21.89 5.16
CA THR A 89 12.54 20.44 5.15
C THR A 89 14.02 20.12 5.31
N ILE A 90 14.36 19.13 6.12
CA ILE A 90 15.75 18.72 6.38
C ILE A 90 15.88 17.22 6.10
N SER A 91 16.83 16.85 5.26
CA SER A 91 17.20 15.44 5.00
C SER A 91 16.03 14.53 4.54
N VAL A 92 15.07 15.06 3.78
CA VAL A 92 13.94 14.29 3.26
C VAL A 92 14.28 13.69 1.90
N ASP A 93 14.31 12.36 1.81
CA ASP A 93 14.46 11.63 0.55
C ASP A 93 13.09 11.32 -0.08
N ALA A 94 12.69 12.13 -1.05
CA ALA A 94 11.45 11.94 -1.79
C ALA A 94 11.39 10.60 -2.54
N ARG A 95 12.53 10.04 -2.96
CA ARG A 95 12.58 8.76 -3.67
C ARG A 95 12.33 7.60 -2.72
N ALA A 96 12.88 7.64 -1.51
CA ALA A 96 12.55 6.68 -0.46
C ALA A 96 11.06 6.72 -0.10
N LEU A 97 10.48 7.91 0.06
CA LEU A 97 9.05 8.08 0.34
C LEU A 97 8.16 7.57 -0.81
N ALA A 98 8.53 7.80 -2.06
CA ALA A 98 7.79 7.31 -3.22
C ALA A 98 7.76 5.77 -3.30
N ARG A 99 8.88 5.12 -2.95
CA ARG A 99 8.91 3.65 -2.80
C ARG A 99 8.03 3.18 -1.65
N GLY A 100 8.00 3.93 -0.55
CA GLY A 100 7.22 3.59 0.66
C GLY A 100 5.72 3.84 0.56
N THR A 101 5.25 4.36 -0.57
CA THR A 101 3.85 4.72 -0.80
C THR A 101 3.26 4.03 -2.04
N PRO A 102 3.43 2.71 -2.21
CA PRO A 102 2.88 2.01 -3.37
C PRO A 102 1.36 2.15 -3.41
N GLY A 103 0.82 2.41 -4.60
CA GLY A 103 -0.62 2.58 -4.83
C GLY A 103 -1.21 3.90 -4.33
N PHE A 104 -0.41 4.81 -3.76
CA PHE A 104 -0.93 6.10 -3.30
C PHE A 104 -1.36 6.98 -4.48
N THR A 105 -2.55 7.56 -4.36
CA THR A 105 -3.03 8.64 -5.20
C THR A 105 -2.28 9.95 -4.92
N GLY A 106 -2.31 10.89 -5.87
CA GLY A 106 -1.75 12.23 -5.63
C GLY A 106 -2.34 12.93 -4.40
N ALA A 107 -3.62 12.70 -4.12
CA ALA A 107 -4.28 13.23 -2.92
C ALA A 107 -3.76 12.58 -1.63
N GLN A 108 -3.52 11.28 -1.61
CA GLN A 108 -2.92 10.60 -0.45
C GLN A 108 -1.48 11.05 -0.19
N LEU A 109 -0.69 11.29 -1.24
CA LEU A 109 0.65 11.87 -1.10
C LEU A 109 0.59 13.30 -0.53
N ALA A 110 -0.35 14.12 -1.01
CA ALA A 110 -0.57 15.46 -0.44
C ALA A 110 -0.93 15.37 1.06
N ASN A 111 -1.78 14.41 1.43
CA ASN A 111 -2.15 14.19 2.82
C ASN A 111 -0.98 13.68 3.68
N LEU A 112 -0.10 12.83 3.13
CA LEU A 112 1.13 12.39 3.79
C LEU A 112 2.02 13.59 4.17
N VAL A 113 2.22 14.54 3.25
CA VAL A 113 2.99 15.76 3.52
C VAL A 113 2.35 16.59 4.65
N ASN A 114 1.01 16.70 4.64
CA ASN A 114 0.29 17.42 5.68
C ASN A 114 0.41 16.75 7.06
N GLU A 115 0.25 15.43 7.12
CA GLU A 115 0.42 14.64 8.35
C GLU A 115 1.84 14.74 8.91
N ALA A 116 2.87 14.70 8.05
CA ALA A 116 4.25 14.91 8.47
C ALA A 116 4.46 16.30 9.09
N ALA A 117 3.86 17.34 8.51
CA ALA A 117 3.89 18.69 9.08
C ALA A 117 3.18 18.76 10.45
N LEU A 118 2.09 18.03 10.63
CA LEU A 118 1.39 17.94 11.92
C LEU A 118 2.24 17.23 12.98
N PHE A 119 2.97 16.17 12.62
CA PHE A 119 3.91 15.50 13.53
C PHE A 119 5.04 16.44 13.96
N ALA A 120 5.64 17.16 13.01
CA ALA A 120 6.66 18.17 13.30
C ALA A 120 6.12 19.26 14.24
N ALA A 121 4.92 19.78 13.96
CA ALA A 121 4.25 20.80 14.78
C ALA A 121 3.95 20.30 16.19
N ARG A 122 3.45 19.07 16.37
CA ARG A 122 3.22 18.46 17.70
C ARG A 122 4.49 18.35 18.53
N ARG A 123 5.64 18.16 17.87
CA ARG A 123 6.97 18.10 18.49
C ARG A 123 7.63 19.49 18.64
N ASN A 124 6.90 20.57 18.34
CA ASN A 124 7.41 21.95 18.31
C ASN A 124 8.67 22.13 17.42
N LYS A 125 8.82 21.32 16.36
CA LYS A 125 9.91 21.45 15.40
C LYS A 125 9.64 22.60 14.43
N ARG A 126 10.70 23.29 14.01
CA ARG A 126 10.66 24.37 12.99
C ARG A 126 10.83 23.86 11.55
N SER A 127 11.23 22.60 11.39
CA SER A 127 11.43 21.94 10.11
C SER A 127 10.83 20.54 10.16
N VAL A 128 10.39 20.04 9.01
CA VAL A 128 9.93 18.65 8.85
C VAL A 128 11.11 17.78 8.40
N ASP A 129 11.35 16.68 9.10
CA ASP A 129 12.41 15.71 8.78
C ASP A 129 11.84 14.37 8.31
N MET A 130 12.73 13.45 7.91
CA MET A 130 12.32 12.13 7.42
C MET A 130 11.56 11.29 8.46
N ASN A 131 11.86 11.45 9.76
CA ASN A 131 11.14 10.71 10.81
C ASN A 131 9.69 11.16 10.90
N ASP A 132 9.41 12.45 10.75
CA ASP A 132 8.03 12.95 10.73
C ASP A 132 7.24 12.38 9.53
N PHE A 133 7.90 12.13 8.38
CA PHE A 133 7.30 11.44 7.24
C PHE A 133 7.09 9.94 7.48
N GLU A 134 8.04 9.27 8.12
CA GLU A 134 7.89 7.86 8.50
C GLU A 134 6.74 7.66 9.48
N ASP A 135 6.62 8.53 10.50
CA ASP A 135 5.49 8.51 11.44
C ASP A 135 4.15 8.81 10.77
N ALA A 136 4.13 9.74 9.82
CA ALA A 136 2.95 10.07 9.03
C ALA A 136 2.52 8.89 8.14
N LYS A 137 3.48 8.23 7.51
CA LYS A 137 3.25 7.02 6.70
C LYS A 137 2.67 5.90 7.56
N ASP A 138 3.28 5.63 8.72
CA ASP A 138 2.78 4.61 9.65
C ASP A 138 1.35 4.92 10.10
N LYS A 139 1.04 6.19 10.40
CA LYS A 139 -0.32 6.61 10.76
C LYS A 139 -1.32 6.38 9.62
N LEU A 140 -0.94 6.66 8.38
CA LEU A 140 -1.83 6.51 7.23
C LEU A 140 -2.12 5.04 6.89
N TYR A 141 -1.13 4.16 7.05
CA TYR A 141 -1.30 2.74 6.77
C TYR A 141 -1.94 1.96 7.92
N MET A 142 -1.48 2.20 9.15
CA MET A 142 -1.83 1.37 10.31
C MET A 142 -2.79 2.06 11.28
N GLY A 143 -3.02 3.36 11.11
CA GLY A 143 -3.73 4.19 12.08
C GLY A 143 -2.82 4.72 13.20
N PRO A 144 -3.41 5.46 14.16
CA PRO A 144 -2.64 6.10 15.22
C PRO A 144 -1.98 5.08 16.16
N GLU A 145 -0.81 5.46 16.65
CA GLU A 145 -0.05 4.70 17.66
C GLU A 145 -0.79 4.70 19.01
N ARG A 146 -0.87 3.52 19.66
CA ARG A 146 -1.60 3.32 20.92
C ARG A 146 -0.67 3.30 22.13
N LYS A 147 0.01 4.42 22.39
CA LYS A 147 0.99 4.56 23.51
C LYS A 147 0.42 4.26 24.91
N SER A 148 -0.90 4.40 25.10
CA SER A 148 -1.56 4.14 26.38
C SER A 148 -1.91 2.66 26.59
N MET A 149 -1.73 1.80 25.57
CA MET A 149 -1.98 0.38 25.71
C MET A 149 -0.85 -0.27 26.50
N VAL A 150 -1.17 -0.78 27.68
CA VAL A 150 -0.22 -1.53 28.49
C VAL A 150 -0.21 -2.97 28.00
N ILE A 151 0.92 -3.40 27.42
CA ILE A 151 1.16 -4.78 26.98
C ILE A 151 2.07 -5.44 28.03
N ARG A 152 1.77 -6.68 28.41
CA ARG A 152 2.63 -7.44 29.34
C ARG A 152 3.95 -7.77 28.65
N GLU A 153 5.04 -7.86 29.41
CA GLU A 153 6.36 -8.12 28.82
C GLU A 153 6.42 -9.45 28.04
N GLU A 154 5.73 -10.48 28.54
CA GLU A 154 5.58 -11.78 27.88
C GLU A 154 4.85 -11.67 26.52
N GLU A 155 3.75 -10.92 26.47
CA GLU A 155 3.01 -10.66 25.23
C GLU A 155 3.84 -9.84 24.25
N ARG A 156 4.54 -8.81 24.75
CA ARG A 156 5.44 -7.99 23.94
C ARG A 156 6.58 -8.82 23.34
N ARG A 157 7.13 -9.75 24.12
CA ARG A 157 8.15 -10.68 23.66
C ARG A 157 7.60 -11.66 22.62
N ALA A 158 6.38 -12.17 22.80
CA ALA A 158 5.72 -13.01 21.80
C ALA A 158 5.52 -12.25 20.48
N THR A 159 5.07 -10.98 20.53
CA THR A 159 5.00 -10.11 19.34
C THR A 159 6.37 -9.88 18.72
N ALA A 160 7.43 -9.71 19.52
CA ALA A 160 8.78 -9.58 18.99
C ALA A 160 9.24 -10.81 18.21
N TYR A 161 8.98 -12.03 18.71
CA TYR A 161 9.28 -13.26 17.95
C TYR A 161 8.43 -13.35 16.68
N HIS A 162 7.15 -13.00 16.76
CA HIS A 162 6.24 -13.00 15.63
C HIS A 162 6.76 -12.11 14.49
N GLU A 163 7.07 -10.85 14.79
CA GLU A 163 7.59 -9.92 13.80
C GLU A 163 9.00 -10.28 13.30
N ALA A 164 9.87 -10.77 14.19
CA ALA A 164 11.18 -11.28 13.80
C ALA A 164 11.06 -12.47 12.82
N GLY A 165 10.05 -13.33 13.00
CA GLY A 165 9.79 -14.48 12.13
C GLY A 165 9.47 -14.04 10.70
N HIS A 166 8.59 -13.06 10.53
CA HIS A 166 8.32 -12.46 9.22
C HIS A 166 9.59 -11.85 8.60
N ALA A 167 10.33 -11.06 9.39
CA ALA A 167 11.50 -10.35 8.90
C ALA A 167 12.62 -11.29 8.46
N LEU A 168 12.90 -12.34 9.24
CA LEU A 168 13.93 -13.32 8.92
C LEU A 168 13.61 -14.10 7.65
N VAL A 169 12.40 -14.63 7.54
CA VAL A 169 11.98 -15.39 6.34
C VAL A 169 12.01 -14.50 5.10
N ALA A 170 11.59 -13.23 5.24
CA ALA A 170 11.63 -12.27 4.14
C ALA A 170 13.05 -11.99 3.63
N GLU A 171 14.05 -11.89 4.51
CA GLU A 171 15.43 -11.61 4.12
C GLU A 171 16.18 -12.83 3.59
N LEU A 172 15.81 -14.04 4.03
CA LEU A 172 16.49 -15.27 3.59
C LEU A 172 15.98 -15.81 2.26
N LEU A 173 14.71 -15.57 1.92
CA LEU A 173 14.12 -16.06 0.67
C LEU A 173 14.53 -15.18 -0.53
N PRO A 174 14.87 -15.77 -1.68
CA PRO A 174 15.25 -15.00 -2.86
C PRO A 174 14.04 -14.35 -3.54
N GLY A 175 14.20 -13.14 -4.09
CA GLY A 175 13.16 -12.46 -4.90
C GLY A 175 11.98 -11.88 -4.10
N THR A 176 12.10 -11.87 -2.77
CA THR A 176 11.21 -11.14 -1.86
C THR A 176 11.55 -9.65 -1.85
N ASP A 177 10.60 -8.84 -1.40
CA ASP A 177 10.89 -7.43 -1.17
C ASP A 177 11.64 -7.28 0.16
N PRO A 178 12.67 -6.43 0.22
CA PRO A 178 13.48 -6.33 1.41
C PRO A 178 12.74 -5.64 2.56
N VAL A 179 13.07 -6.04 3.78
CA VAL A 179 12.53 -5.47 5.00
C VAL A 179 13.10 -4.08 5.20
N HIS A 180 12.21 -3.13 5.44
CA HIS A 180 12.55 -1.74 5.68
C HIS A 180 12.55 -1.39 7.16
N LYS A 181 11.58 -1.93 7.90
CA LYS A 181 11.36 -1.64 9.31
C LYS A 181 10.58 -2.76 9.97
N VAL A 182 10.94 -3.10 11.19
CA VAL A 182 10.19 -4.04 12.05
C VAL A 182 9.88 -3.33 13.34
N THR A 183 8.62 -3.35 13.78
CA THR A 183 8.19 -2.68 15.01
C THR A 183 7.25 -3.55 15.83
N ILE A 184 7.41 -3.53 17.15
CA ILE A 184 6.53 -4.19 18.12
C ILE A 184 5.60 -3.18 18.80
N MET A 185 5.49 -1.98 18.23
CA MET A 185 4.64 -0.92 18.75
C MET A 185 3.21 -1.06 18.21
N PRO A 186 2.20 -1.07 19.09
CA PRO A 186 0.81 -1.28 18.69
C PRO A 186 0.27 -0.08 17.90
N ARG A 187 -0.28 -0.36 16.71
CA ARG A 187 -0.86 0.64 15.82
C ARG A 187 -2.20 0.16 15.26
N GLY A 188 -3.24 0.97 15.42
CA GLY A 188 -4.61 0.60 15.02
C GLY A 188 -5.01 -0.77 15.59
N PHE A 189 -5.20 -1.74 14.70
CA PHE A 189 -5.56 -3.13 15.03
C PHE A 189 -4.37 -4.09 15.14
N ALA A 190 -3.17 -3.68 14.75
CA ALA A 190 -1.96 -4.50 14.77
C ALA A 190 -1.16 -4.29 16.08
N LEU A 191 -0.59 -5.38 16.62
CA LEU A 191 0.28 -5.35 17.81
C LEU A 191 1.75 -5.10 17.46
N GLY A 192 2.18 -5.56 16.28
CA GLY A 192 3.45 -5.29 15.65
C GLY A 192 3.28 -5.31 14.13
N VAL A 193 4.28 -4.83 13.40
CA VAL A 193 4.31 -4.94 11.93
C VAL A 193 5.75 -5.04 11.42
N THR A 194 5.93 -5.95 10.47
CA THR A 194 7.09 -6.05 9.58
C THR A 194 6.77 -5.41 8.23
N TRP A 195 7.49 -4.35 7.89
CA TRP A 195 7.27 -3.58 6.67
C TRP A 195 8.31 -3.90 5.61
N GLN A 196 7.86 -4.46 4.49
CA GLN A 196 8.69 -4.65 3.30
C GLN A 196 8.54 -3.48 2.33
N LEU A 197 9.63 -3.10 1.68
CA LEU A 197 9.67 -1.98 0.74
C LEU A 197 10.02 -2.47 -0.67
N PRO A 198 9.06 -2.49 -1.61
CA PRO A 198 9.34 -2.87 -2.98
C PRO A 198 10.41 -1.98 -3.63
N GLU A 199 11.35 -2.61 -4.33
CA GLU A 199 12.39 -1.87 -5.07
C GLU A 199 11.85 -1.25 -6.36
N HIS A 200 10.85 -1.91 -6.95
CA HIS A 200 10.19 -1.54 -8.20
C HIS A 200 8.67 -1.67 -8.07
N ASP A 201 7.92 -0.84 -8.81
CA ASP A 201 6.47 -1.05 -8.96
C ASP A 201 6.27 -2.33 -9.78
N GLN A 202 5.72 -3.37 -9.18
CA GLN A 202 5.44 -4.62 -9.86
C GLN A 202 4.01 -4.62 -10.39
N THR A 203 3.86 -4.80 -11.71
CA THR A 203 2.55 -4.95 -12.36
C THR A 203 2.07 -6.40 -12.39
N SER A 204 2.99 -7.36 -12.29
CA SER A 204 2.71 -8.80 -12.32
C SER A 204 3.59 -9.54 -11.32
N MET A 205 3.03 -10.54 -10.64
CA MET A 205 3.75 -11.41 -9.71
C MET A 205 4.02 -12.78 -10.33
N TYR A 206 5.24 -13.29 -10.16
CA TYR A 206 5.60 -14.65 -10.55
C TYR A 206 5.19 -15.66 -9.47
N LYS A 207 4.91 -16.90 -9.88
CA LYS A 207 4.57 -18.02 -8.98
C LYS A 207 5.55 -18.15 -7.81
N SER A 208 6.86 -18.08 -8.08
CA SER A 208 7.90 -18.18 -7.05
C SER A 208 7.80 -17.07 -5.99
N LYS A 209 7.56 -15.82 -6.41
CA LYS A 209 7.38 -14.70 -5.48
C LYS A 209 6.13 -14.89 -4.62
N MET A 210 5.01 -15.33 -5.21
CA MET A 210 3.79 -15.59 -4.45
C MET A 210 3.96 -16.71 -3.42
N LEU A 211 4.69 -17.79 -3.77
CA LEU A 211 5.03 -18.85 -2.82
C LEU A 211 5.90 -18.32 -1.68
N ASN A 212 6.92 -17.50 -1.99
CA ASN A 212 7.77 -16.89 -0.97
C ASN A 212 6.99 -15.92 -0.07
N ASP A 213 6.05 -15.15 -0.63
CA ASP A 213 5.18 -14.27 0.14
C ASP A 213 4.26 -15.07 1.09
N ILE A 214 3.78 -16.24 0.67
CA ILE A 214 3.06 -17.19 1.54
C ILE A 214 3.97 -17.69 2.68
N ALA A 215 5.20 -18.07 2.38
CA ALA A 215 6.17 -18.52 3.39
C ALA A 215 6.46 -17.40 4.42
N ILE A 216 6.61 -16.15 3.97
CA ILE A 216 6.78 -14.99 4.86
C ILE A 216 5.58 -14.85 5.82
N LEU A 217 4.35 -14.99 5.32
CA LEU A 217 3.14 -14.88 6.14
C LEU A 217 3.09 -15.93 7.26
N PHE A 218 3.69 -17.10 7.07
CA PHE A 218 3.76 -18.11 8.13
C PHE A 218 4.88 -17.90 9.14
N GLY A 219 5.86 -17.05 8.83
CA GLY A 219 7.02 -16.80 9.70
C GLY A 219 6.65 -16.41 11.12
N GLY A 220 5.65 -15.55 11.31
CA GLY A 220 5.19 -15.12 12.63
C GLY A 220 4.60 -16.24 13.48
N ARG A 221 3.70 -17.05 12.91
CA ARG A 221 3.13 -18.22 13.60
C ARG A 221 4.22 -19.23 14.00
N ILE A 222 5.12 -19.54 13.07
CA ILE A 222 6.17 -20.54 13.29
C ILE A 222 7.13 -20.08 14.40
N ALA A 223 7.48 -18.79 14.42
CA ALA A 223 8.31 -18.23 15.48
C ALA A 223 7.64 -18.36 16.87
N GLU A 224 6.33 -18.14 16.97
CA GLU A 224 5.59 -18.39 18.22
C GLU A 224 5.63 -19.88 18.62
N GLU A 225 5.42 -20.80 17.67
CA GLU A 225 5.45 -22.24 17.93
C GLU A 225 6.82 -22.71 18.42
N VAL A 226 7.90 -22.28 17.76
CA VAL A 226 9.27 -22.74 18.04
C VAL A 226 9.81 -22.15 19.34
N PHE A 227 9.64 -20.84 19.57
CA PHE A 227 10.31 -20.15 20.67
C PHE A 227 9.41 -19.89 21.88
N ILE A 228 8.10 -19.69 21.67
CA ILE A 228 7.14 -19.42 22.77
C ILE A 228 6.39 -20.69 23.18
N ASN A 229 6.33 -21.73 22.33
CA ASN A 229 5.56 -22.96 22.55
C ASN A 229 4.07 -22.69 22.82
N GLN A 230 3.52 -21.62 22.24
CA GLN A 230 2.10 -21.27 22.30
C GLN A 230 1.63 -20.71 20.97
N MET A 231 0.33 -20.81 20.70
CA MET A 231 -0.30 -20.27 19.50
C MET A 231 -1.16 -19.06 19.86
N SER A 232 -0.82 -17.88 19.33
CA SER A 232 -1.65 -16.67 19.48
C SER A 232 -2.79 -16.60 18.45
N THR A 233 -3.77 -15.74 18.69
CA THR A 233 -4.77 -15.35 17.67
C THR A 233 -4.26 -14.28 16.70
N GLY A 234 -3.06 -13.73 16.94
CA GLY A 234 -2.46 -12.64 16.17
C GLY A 234 -2.20 -13.01 14.71
N ALA A 235 -1.80 -14.27 14.45
CA ALA A 235 -1.51 -14.76 13.10
C ALA A 235 -2.75 -14.93 12.17
N SER A 236 -3.97 -14.69 12.68
CA SER A 236 -5.22 -14.93 11.93
C SER A 236 -5.28 -14.22 10.56
N ASN A 237 -4.84 -12.96 10.51
CA ASN A 237 -4.77 -12.20 9.27
C ASN A 237 -3.75 -12.79 8.28
N ASP A 238 -2.64 -13.34 8.77
CA ASP A 238 -1.61 -13.93 7.91
C ASP A 238 -2.09 -15.23 7.27
N PHE A 239 -2.78 -16.07 8.03
CA PHE A 239 -3.45 -17.26 7.50
C PHE A 239 -4.54 -16.91 6.49
N GLU A 240 -5.35 -15.88 6.74
CA GLU A 240 -6.37 -15.42 5.80
C GLU A 240 -5.74 -14.97 4.48
N ARG A 241 -4.70 -14.13 4.55
CA ARG A 241 -3.97 -13.62 3.38
C ARG A 241 -3.28 -14.74 2.61
N ALA A 242 -2.60 -15.66 3.29
CA ALA A 242 -1.93 -16.80 2.69
C ALA A 242 -2.92 -17.71 1.97
N THR A 243 -4.04 -18.04 2.63
CA THR A 243 -5.11 -18.87 2.06
C THR A 243 -5.74 -18.21 0.84
N LYS A 244 -6.03 -16.90 0.90
CA LYS A 244 -6.59 -16.16 -0.23
C LYS A 244 -5.62 -16.11 -1.41
N MET A 245 -4.32 -15.93 -1.14
CA MET A 245 -3.29 -15.91 -2.17
C MET A 245 -3.15 -17.29 -2.84
N ALA A 246 -3.01 -18.35 -2.05
CA ALA A 246 -2.92 -19.72 -2.56
C ALA A 246 -4.18 -20.12 -3.36
N ARG A 247 -5.38 -19.75 -2.88
CA ARG A 247 -6.61 -19.99 -3.63
C ARG A 247 -6.59 -19.27 -4.98
N ALA A 248 -6.22 -17.99 -5.03
CA ALA A 248 -6.13 -17.24 -6.29
C ALA A 248 -5.08 -17.83 -7.25
N MET A 249 -3.94 -18.32 -6.73
CA MET A 249 -2.94 -19.03 -7.54
C MET A 249 -3.55 -20.24 -8.25
N VAL A 250 -4.40 -20.99 -7.56
CA VAL A 250 -5.07 -22.18 -8.09
C VAL A 250 -6.25 -21.83 -8.99
N THR A 251 -7.15 -20.96 -8.55
CA THR A 251 -8.46 -20.73 -9.19
C THR A 251 -8.43 -19.68 -10.30
N LYS A 252 -7.51 -18.71 -10.25
CA LYS A 252 -7.49 -17.56 -11.17
C LYS A 252 -6.26 -17.53 -12.06
N TYR A 253 -5.09 -17.86 -11.51
CA TYR A 253 -3.83 -17.68 -12.22
C TYR A 253 -3.31 -18.95 -12.90
N GLY A 254 -3.99 -20.10 -12.73
CA GLY A 254 -3.60 -21.36 -13.36
C GLY A 254 -2.21 -21.83 -12.92
N MET A 255 -1.81 -21.56 -11.67
CA MET A 255 -0.49 -21.86 -11.13
C MET A 255 -0.41 -23.25 -10.46
N SER A 256 -1.44 -24.09 -10.61
CA SER A 256 -1.44 -25.50 -10.19
C SER A 256 -1.24 -26.42 -11.39
N ASP A 257 -0.32 -27.37 -11.25
CA ASP A 257 -0.08 -28.39 -12.28
C ASP A 257 -1.22 -29.43 -12.32
N ALA A 258 -1.91 -29.67 -11.20
CA ALA A 258 -3.00 -30.62 -11.10
C ALA A 258 -4.32 -30.14 -11.74
N LEU A 259 -4.59 -28.82 -11.66
CA LEU A 259 -5.80 -28.20 -12.20
C LEU A 259 -5.56 -27.51 -13.56
N GLY A 260 -4.31 -27.22 -13.91
CA GLY A 260 -3.93 -26.68 -15.20
C GLY A 260 -4.32 -25.21 -15.39
N ILE A 261 -4.55 -24.82 -16.64
CA ILE A 261 -4.66 -23.42 -17.09
C ILE A 261 -6.09 -22.86 -17.09
N MET A 262 -7.06 -23.59 -16.54
CA MET A 262 -8.47 -23.17 -16.54
C MET A 262 -8.74 -22.19 -15.39
N VAL A 263 -9.56 -21.18 -15.64
CA VAL A 263 -10.06 -20.27 -14.61
C VAL A 263 -11.31 -20.89 -13.97
N TYR A 264 -11.29 -21.03 -12.65
CA TYR A 264 -12.33 -21.69 -11.86
C TYR A 264 -13.25 -20.70 -11.14
N GLU A 265 -12.72 -19.53 -10.78
CA GLU A 265 -13.47 -18.44 -10.14
C GLU A 265 -13.51 -17.21 -11.05
N ASP A 266 -14.70 -16.68 -11.29
CA ASP A 266 -14.86 -15.41 -11.97
C ASP A 266 -14.72 -14.27 -10.94
N ASP A 267 -13.93 -13.24 -11.27
CA ASP A 267 -13.73 -12.07 -10.41
C ASP A 267 -14.91 -11.10 -10.46
N ASP A 268 -15.96 -11.49 -11.17
CA ASP A 268 -17.10 -10.64 -11.41
C ASP A 268 -17.91 -10.49 -10.12
N SER A 269 -17.51 -9.46 -9.38
CA SER A 269 -18.31 -8.65 -8.47
C SER A 269 -19.59 -8.09 -9.11
N SER A 270 -20.10 -8.69 -10.20
CA SER A 270 -21.52 -8.73 -10.53
C SER A 270 -22.25 -9.61 -9.51
N GLN A 271 -22.17 -9.19 -8.24
CA GLN A 271 -23.23 -9.38 -7.27
C GLN A 271 -24.44 -8.62 -7.82
N GLY A 272 -25.09 -9.22 -8.82
CA GLY A 272 -26.38 -8.80 -9.30
C GLY A 272 -27.29 -8.68 -8.09
N TYR A 273 -28.16 -7.68 -8.14
CA TYR A 273 -29.14 -7.29 -7.13
C TYR A 273 -30.01 -8.46 -6.59
N PHE A 274 -29.93 -9.64 -7.23
CA PHE A 274 -30.46 -10.92 -6.80
C PHE A 274 -29.29 -11.85 -6.43
N GLY A 275 -29.01 -11.98 -5.13
CA GLY A 275 -27.88 -12.74 -4.56
C GLY A 275 -27.86 -14.23 -4.94
N GLY A 276 -27.29 -14.53 -6.09
CA GLY A 276 -27.10 -15.89 -6.60
C GLY A 276 -25.81 -16.00 -7.41
N GLY A 277 -24.66 -15.86 -6.75
CA GLY A 277 -23.39 -16.31 -7.32
C GLY A 277 -23.40 -17.83 -7.37
N GLY A 278 -23.81 -18.40 -8.50
CA GLY A 278 -23.83 -19.83 -8.71
C GLY A 278 -22.43 -20.40 -8.57
N ARG A 279 -22.28 -21.47 -7.78
CA ARG A 279 -21.06 -22.30 -7.77
C ARG A 279 -20.84 -22.78 -9.21
N THR A 280 -19.87 -22.19 -9.92
CA THR A 280 -19.51 -22.53 -11.30
C THR A 280 -18.76 -23.87 -11.40
N ILE A 281 -18.40 -24.46 -10.26
CA ILE A 281 -17.51 -25.61 -10.14
C ILE A 281 -18.24 -26.78 -9.46
N SER A 282 -18.04 -28.00 -9.95
CA SER A 282 -18.49 -29.24 -9.29
C SER A 282 -17.78 -29.47 -7.94
N GLU A 283 -18.46 -30.14 -7.00
CA GLU A 283 -17.88 -30.48 -5.68
C GLU A 283 -16.57 -31.27 -5.79
N ALA A 284 -16.49 -32.21 -6.74
CA ALA A 284 -15.28 -32.99 -6.98
C ALA A 284 -14.08 -32.12 -7.39
N THR A 285 -14.31 -31.02 -8.10
CA THR A 285 -13.27 -30.07 -8.48
C THR A 285 -12.97 -29.09 -7.34
N GLN A 286 -13.97 -28.70 -6.54
CA GLN A 286 -13.74 -27.91 -5.33
C GLN A 286 -12.83 -28.66 -4.34
N GLN A 287 -13.07 -29.95 -4.14
CA GLN A 287 -12.20 -30.78 -3.31
C GLN A 287 -10.75 -30.77 -3.82
N LYS A 288 -10.55 -30.91 -5.13
CA LYS A 288 -9.21 -30.82 -5.75
C LYS A 288 -8.56 -29.45 -5.54
N VAL A 289 -9.33 -28.36 -5.65
CA VAL A 289 -8.83 -27.01 -5.36
C VAL A 289 -8.39 -26.91 -3.91
N ASP A 290 -9.20 -27.39 -2.96
CA ASP A 290 -8.89 -27.29 -1.54
C ASP A 290 -7.68 -28.16 -1.14
N ASP A 291 -7.56 -29.37 -1.71
CA ASP A 291 -6.39 -30.23 -1.50
C ASP A 291 -5.11 -29.60 -2.05
N GLU A 292 -5.20 -28.92 -3.19
CA GLU A 292 -4.07 -28.27 -3.82
C GLU A 292 -3.64 -26.98 -3.10
N VAL A 293 -4.62 -26.20 -2.61
CA VAL A 293 -4.36 -25.06 -1.72
C VAL A 293 -3.68 -25.56 -0.44
N ARG A 294 -4.20 -26.63 0.18
CA ARG A 294 -3.58 -27.21 1.39
C ARG A 294 -2.13 -27.60 1.14
N ARG A 295 -1.84 -28.32 0.05
CA ARG A 295 -0.47 -28.72 -0.30
C ARG A 295 0.46 -27.51 -0.43
N MET A 296 0.03 -26.47 -1.17
CA MET A 296 0.84 -25.25 -1.31
C MET A 296 1.13 -24.57 0.03
N LEU A 297 0.12 -24.47 0.91
CA LEU A 297 0.30 -23.85 2.21
C LEU A 297 1.23 -24.67 3.12
N GLU A 298 1.05 -26.00 3.18
CA GLU A 298 1.89 -26.91 3.97
C GLU A 298 3.35 -26.86 3.51
N GLU A 299 3.61 -26.93 2.20
CA GLU A 299 4.97 -26.85 1.64
C GLU A 299 5.67 -25.53 2.02
N GLN A 300 4.95 -24.40 1.94
CA GLN A 300 5.54 -23.11 2.33
C GLN A 300 5.70 -22.95 3.85
N TYR A 301 4.83 -23.59 4.64
CA TYR A 301 4.95 -23.65 6.09
C TYR A 301 6.21 -24.40 6.52
N ASP A 302 6.48 -25.54 5.89
CA ASP A 302 7.67 -26.35 6.17
C ASP A 302 8.96 -25.61 5.77
N ILE A 303 8.99 -24.96 4.60
CA ILE A 303 10.15 -24.15 4.17
C ILE A 303 10.42 -23.02 5.17
N ALA A 304 9.39 -22.28 5.59
CA ALA A 304 9.55 -21.21 6.57
C ALA A 304 10.03 -21.73 7.92
N ARG A 305 9.57 -22.92 8.33
CA ARG A 305 10.00 -23.60 9.57
C ARG A 305 11.47 -23.98 9.52
N GLU A 306 11.92 -24.62 8.44
CA GLU A 306 13.33 -24.98 8.27
C GLU A 306 14.24 -23.74 8.35
N LEU A 307 13.84 -22.63 7.72
CA LEU A 307 14.60 -21.37 7.77
C LEU A 307 14.70 -20.79 9.18
N ILE A 308 13.59 -20.77 9.93
CA ILE A 308 13.56 -20.24 11.30
C ILE A 308 14.35 -21.14 12.25
N GLU A 309 14.16 -22.46 12.18
CA GLU A 309 14.86 -23.42 13.04
C GLU A 309 16.37 -23.47 12.76
N ALA A 310 16.80 -23.19 11.52
CA ALA A 310 18.22 -23.13 11.16
C ALA A 310 18.92 -21.83 11.60
N ASN A 311 18.19 -20.76 11.95
CA ASN A 311 18.73 -19.43 12.24
C ASN A 311 18.25 -18.88 13.60
N GLN A 312 18.23 -19.74 14.63
CA GLN A 312 17.75 -19.38 15.98
C GLN A 312 18.57 -18.27 16.64
N ASP A 313 19.88 -18.24 16.38
CA ASP A 313 20.80 -17.20 16.86
C ASP A 313 20.36 -15.81 16.39
N LYS A 314 20.04 -15.68 15.10
CA LYS A 314 19.56 -14.43 14.50
C LYS A 314 18.18 -14.05 15.02
N MET A 315 17.28 -15.02 15.22
CA MET A 315 15.97 -14.77 15.83
C MET A 315 16.09 -14.15 17.23
N HIS A 316 16.93 -14.73 18.09
CA HIS A 316 17.15 -14.19 19.43
C HIS A 316 17.77 -12.79 19.39
N ALA A 317 18.77 -12.56 18.53
CA ALA A 317 19.37 -11.24 18.35
C ALA A 317 18.36 -10.18 17.88
N MET A 318 17.47 -10.52 16.94
CA MET A 318 16.39 -9.63 16.48
C MET A 318 15.41 -9.30 17.62
N VAL A 319 15.01 -10.31 18.40
CA VAL A 319 14.08 -10.11 19.52
C VAL A 319 14.69 -9.25 20.61
N ASP A 320 15.96 -9.46 20.96
CA ASP A 320 16.65 -8.65 21.96
C ASP A 320 16.77 -7.19 21.50
N ALA A 321 17.07 -6.96 20.22
CA ALA A 321 17.09 -5.63 19.63
C ALA A 321 15.70 -4.97 19.64
N LEU A 322 14.64 -5.70 19.27
CA LEU A 322 13.25 -5.23 19.31
C LEU A 322 12.80 -4.93 20.74
N MET A 323 13.16 -5.75 21.72
CA MET A 323 12.81 -5.52 23.12
C MET A 323 13.54 -4.30 23.72
N LYS A 324 14.72 -3.96 23.18
CA LYS A 324 15.53 -2.80 23.60
C LYS A 324 15.08 -1.49 22.96
N TRP A 325 14.78 -1.50 21.65
CA TRP A 325 14.50 -0.28 20.87
C TRP A 325 13.08 -0.17 20.34
N GLU A 326 12.24 -1.19 20.53
CA GLU A 326 10.85 -1.30 20.07
C GLU A 326 10.67 -1.31 18.54
N THR A 327 11.65 -0.81 17.80
CA THR A 327 11.71 -0.75 16.35
C THR A 327 13.15 -0.94 15.89
N ILE A 328 13.34 -1.77 14.87
CA ILE A 328 14.61 -1.94 14.17
C ILE A 328 14.45 -1.55 12.70
N ASP A 329 15.44 -0.85 12.16
CA ASP A 329 15.51 -0.51 10.74
C ASP A 329 16.27 -1.57 9.93
N ARG A 330 16.28 -1.39 8.60
CA ARG A 330 16.98 -2.29 7.68
C ARG A 330 18.46 -2.43 7.98
N ASP A 331 19.15 -1.35 8.34
CA ASP A 331 20.61 -1.40 8.54
C ASP A 331 20.92 -2.26 9.78
N GLN A 332 20.15 -2.06 10.85
CA GLN A 332 20.23 -2.90 12.06
C GLN A 332 19.89 -4.37 11.76
N LEU A 333 18.91 -4.62 10.89
CA LEU A 333 18.56 -5.98 10.46
C LEU A 333 19.73 -6.64 9.70
N GLN A 334 20.40 -5.89 8.82
CA GLN A 334 21.57 -6.38 8.08
C GLN A 334 22.75 -6.68 9.00
N ASP A 335 23.01 -5.84 9.99
CA ASP A 335 24.03 -6.09 11.02
C ASP A 335 23.75 -7.43 11.73
N ILE A 336 22.49 -7.66 12.15
CA ILE A 336 22.09 -8.90 12.83
C ILE A 336 22.23 -10.12 11.91
N LEU A 337 21.83 -10.01 10.65
CA LEU A 337 21.95 -11.10 9.68
C LEU A 337 23.42 -11.45 9.38
N ALA A 338 24.31 -10.47 9.46
CA ALA A 338 25.76 -10.65 9.36
C ALA A 338 26.40 -11.21 10.64
N GLY A 339 25.65 -11.32 11.74
CA GLY A 339 26.14 -11.76 13.05
C GLY A 339 26.87 -10.66 13.83
N GLU A 340 26.70 -9.40 13.46
CA GLU A 340 27.24 -8.24 14.17
C GLU A 340 26.25 -7.69 15.21
N GLU A 341 26.74 -6.93 16.18
CA GLU A 341 25.87 -6.26 17.14
C GLU A 341 25.15 -5.09 16.46
N PRO A 342 23.81 -5.01 16.53
CA PRO A 342 23.07 -4.00 15.80
C PRO A 342 23.44 -2.60 16.28
N ARG A 343 23.59 -1.69 15.32
CA ARG A 343 23.91 -0.30 15.61
C ARG A 343 22.77 0.42 16.34
N PRO A 344 23.03 1.50 17.09
CA PRO A 344 21.97 2.31 17.67
C PRO A 344 21.07 2.92 16.59
N PRO A 345 19.76 3.11 16.87
CA PRO A 345 18.83 3.69 15.90
C PRO A 345 19.28 5.08 15.44
N LYS A 346 19.08 5.38 14.16
CA LYS A 346 19.45 6.68 13.58
C LYS A 346 18.63 7.80 14.21
N ILE A 347 19.25 8.56 15.10
CA ILE A 347 18.70 9.85 15.54
C ILE A 347 19.03 10.85 14.44
N TYR A 348 18.03 11.27 13.66
CA TYR A 348 18.16 12.44 12.79
C TYR A 348 18.26 13.67 13.68
N GLN A 349 19.47 13.97 14.13
CA GLN A 349 19.74 15.16 14.91
C GLN A 349 19.47 16.39 14.04
N HIS A 350 18.82 17.38 14.66
CA HIS A 350 18.59 18.70 14.09
C HIS A 350 19.94 19.40 13.93
N ASN A 351 20.72 19.02 12.93
CA ASN A 351 21.76 19.92 12.45
C ASN A 351 21.00 21.06 11.79
N GLU A 352 20.95 22.20 12.49
CA GLU A 352 20.61 23.49 11.90
C GLU A 352 21.55 23.67 10.69
N VAL A 353 21.09 23.23 9.52
CA VAL A 353 21.71 23.66 8.27
C VAL A 353 21.37 25.14 8.21
N ASN A 354 22.36 25.94 8.61
CA ASN A 354 22.26 27.38 8.70
C ASN A 354 22.17 27.93 7.26
N LEU A 355 20.99 27.83 6.65
CA LEU A 355 20.64 28.33 5.31
C LEU A 355 20.67 29.87 5.23
N SER A 356 21.21 30.54 6.25
CA SER A 356 21.33 31.98 6.34
C SER A 356 22.68 32.53 5.83
N LYS A 357 23.66 31.69 5.47
CA LYS A 357 24.99 32.17 5.03
C LYS A 357 25.22 32.29 3.51
N ASP A 358 24.39 31.70 2.65
CA ASP A 358 24.57 31.80 1.19
C ASP A 358 23.41 32.53 0.48
N ARG A 359 22.81 33.53 1.15
CA ARG A 359 22.02 34.56 0.44
C ARG A 359 22.85 35.81 0.28
N GLU A 360 23.88 35.75 -0.56
CA GLU A 360 24.30 36.96 -1.28
C GLU A 360 23.11 37.37 -2.16
N LYS A 361 22.46 38.47 -1.79
CA LYS A 361 21.46 39.13 -2.63
C LYS A 361 22.18 39.54 -3.93
N PRO A 362 21.69 39.16 -5.12
CA PRO A 362 22.13 39.84 -6.32
C PRO A 362 21.57 41.28 -6.23
N GLU A 363 22.47 42.25 -6.13
CA GLU A 363 22.13 43.66 -6.32
C GLU A 363 21.58 43.85 -7.73
N GLY A 364 20.33 44.35 -7.78
CA GLY A 364 19.76 45.16 -8.85
C GLY A 364 20.04 44.78 -10.31
N THR A 365 19.12 44.02 -10.92
CA THR A 365 18.66 44.29 -12.28
C THR A 365 17.20 43.89 -12.43
N ILE A 366 16.35 44.86 -12.78
CA ILE A 366 14.95 44.66 -13.13
C ILE A 366 14.90 43.78 -14.41
N PRO A 367 14.12 42.68 -14.44
CA PRO A 367 13.99 41.89 -15.67
C PRO A 367 13.22 42.68 -16.75
N PRO A 368 13.60 42.58 -18.03
CA PRO A 368 12.91 43.30 -19.09
C PRO A 368 11.49 42.75 -19.28
N PRO A 369 10.52 43.60 -19.71
CA PRO A 369 9.16 43.16 -19.95
C PRO A 369 9.10 42.17 -21.12
N LEU A 370 8.21 41.18 -21.00
CA LEU A 370 7.93 40.20 -22.04
C LEU A 370 7.45 40.90 -23.33
N PRO A 371 7.87 40.42 -24.52
CA PRO A 371 7.41 40.98 -25.78
C PRO A 371 5.91 40.73 -25.96
N ALA A 372 5.19 41.77 -26.35
CA ALA A 372 3.79 41.67 -26.75
C ALA A 372 3.71 41.17 -28.21
N MET A 373 3.26 39.92 -28.38
CA MET A 373 2.21 39.47 -29.31
C MET A 373 2.02 37.96 -29.18
#